data_AF-A0A4Y2BLK1-F1
#
_entry.id   AF-A0A4Y2BLK1-F1
#
_cell.length_a   1.000
_cell.length_b   1.000
_cell.length_c   1.000
_cell.angle_alpha   90.00
_cell.angle_beta   90.00
_cell.angle_gamma   90.00
#
_symmetry.space_group_name_H-M   'P 1'
#
loop_
_entity.id
_entity.type
_entity.pdbx_description
1 polymer ?
#
loop_
_entity_poly.entity_id
_entity_poly.type
_entity_poly.pdbx_seq_one_letter_code
_entity_poly.pdbx_strand_id
1 'polypeptide(L)'
;MIRAAEEVRRLKVVPSNKIYSCSVSVDGTWQRRGYSSLNGCTTIISIDTGKVLDAEIMSHYCRTCKTNDNVRYKNKENHECSNYVGSSGNMEPVGVYRMFERSKRLRKLQYRQYYGDGDSKGFEEVKNIYGNNSVEKLECIGHVQKRVESRLRKLKKNEKGLGGKGKLTDKLQNYYGIAIRSNVGNLVEMQSAVIAAFFIAALVKTKSCIDNAQQDQTACANSRRQNLLGLNLLTNLQLYLILS
;
A
#
# COMPACT_ATOMS: atom_id res chain seq x y z
N MET A 1 13.50 -13.71 14.76
CA MET A 1 13.16 -12.28 14.85
C MET A 1 14.13 -11.46 15.72
N ILE A 2 14.60 -11.94 16.90
CA ILE A 2 15.59 -11.21 17.73
C ILE A 2 16.85 -10.82 16.94
N ARG A 3 17.46 -11.80 16.25
CA ARG A 3 18.64 -11.57 15.39
C ARG A 3 18.39 -10.52 14.29
N ALA A 4 17.19 -10.49 13.72
CA ALA A 4 16.82 -9.50 12.70
C ALA A 4 16.78 -8.08 13.31
N ALA A 5 16.23 -7.92 14.51
CA ALA A 5 16.25 -6.63 15.21
C ALA A 5 17.68 -6.22 15.65
N GLU A 6 18.54 -7.16 16.03
CA GLU A 6 19.96 -6.89 16.29
C GLU A 6 20.68 -6.38 15.06
N GLU A 7 20.44 -6.97 13.90
CA GLU A 7 21.04 -6.54 12.63
C GLU A 7 20.64 -5.12 12.24
N VAL A 8 19.35 -4.79 12.37
CA VAL A 8 18.86 -3.42 12.17
C VAL A 8 19.59 -2.43 13.09
N ARG A 9 19.85 -2.81 14.35
CA ARG A 9 20.61 -1.96 15.30
C ARG A 9 22.08 -1.82 14.91
N ARG A 10 22.69 -2.86 14.33
CA ARG A 10 24.11 -2.85 13.91
C ARG A 10 24.36 -1.94 12.71
N LEU A 11 23.40 -1.83 11.78
CA LEU A 11 23.54 -1.00 10.57
C LEU A 11 23.85 0.49 10.87
N LYS A 12 23.49 0.99 12.06
CA LYS A 12 23.68 2.41 12.43
C LYS A 12 24.62 2.62 13.61
N VAL A 13 25.44 1.62 13.96
CA VAL A 13 26.46 1.69 15.03
C VAL A 13 25.86 2.17 16.36
N VAL A 14 24.69 1.63 16.74
CA VAL A 14 23.99 2.04 17.96
C VAL A 14 24.40 1.13 19.14
N PRO A 15 24.76 1.68 20.32
CA PRO A 15 25.01 0.88 21.52
C PRO A 15 23.79 0.03 21.88
N SER A 16 24.03 -1.20 22.37
CA SER A 16 22.98 -2.21 22.63
C SER A 16 21.83 -1.77 23.54
N ASN A 17 22.08 -0.78 24.42
CA ASN A 17 21.13 -0.29 25.42
C ASN A 17 20.24 0.87 24.96
N LYS A 18 20.49 1.46 23.79
CA LYS A 18 19.62 2.52 23.26
C LYS A 18 18.49 1.95 22.40
N ILE A 19 17.33 2.60 22.46
CA ILE A 19 16.21 2.33 21.54
C ILE A 19 16.57 2.96 20.20
N TYR A 20 16.47 2.16 19.13
CA TYR A 20 16.76 2.62 17.78
C TYR A 20 15.47 2.83 16.97
N SER A 21 15.40 3.91 16.18
CA SER A 21 14.27 4.17 15.31
C SER A 21 14.49 3.58 13.91
N CYS A 22 13.52 2.83 13.40
CA CYS A 22 13.60 2.26 12.06
C CYS A 22 12.29 2.36 11.28
N SER A 23 12.40 2.08 9.98
CA SER A 23 11.30 2.05 9.03
C SER A 23 10.82 0.62 8.82
N VAL A 24 9.50 0.43 8.81
CA VAL A 24 8.89 -0.90 8.71
C VAL A 24 7.78 -0.96 7.68
N SER A 25 7.70 -2.09 6.98
CA SER A 25 6.52 -2.50 6.22
C SER A 25 5.61 -3.35 7.11
N VAL A 26 4.32 -3.10 7.03
CA VAL A 26 3.31 -3.80 7.83
C VAL A 26 2.21 -4.30 6.91
N ASP A 27 1.90 -5.59 7.03
CA ASP A 27 0.86 -6.22 6.23
C ASP A 27 0.14 -7.34 7.00
N GLY A 28 -1.13 -7.51 6.69
CA GLY A 28 -2.05 -8.49 7.26
C GLY A 28 -2.48 -9.52 6.23
N THR A 29 -2.57 -10.78 6.64
CA THR A 29 -3.08 -11.85 5.80
C THR A 29 -4.07 -12.72 6.56
N TRP A 30 -5.01 -13.31 5.82
CA TRP A 30 -6.07 -14.15 6.37
C TRP A 30 -6.10 -15.50 5.68
N GLN A 31 -6.51 -16.53 6.41
CA GLN A 31 -6.64 -17.88 5.86
C GLN A 31 -7.61 -17.94 4.68
N ARG A 32 -8.68 -17.15 4.71
CA ARG A 32 -9.67 -17.08 3.64
C ARG A 32 -9.84 -15.64 3.17
N ARG A 33 -10.25 -15.48 1.92
CA ARG A 33 -10.61 -14.18 1.38
C ARG A 33 -11.97 -13.74 1.96
N GLY A 34 -12.08 -12.48 2.35
CA GLY A 34 -13.29 -11.89 2.93
C GLY A 34 -13.26 -11.82 4.46
N TYR A 35 -14.28 -11.19 5.04
CA TYR A 35 -14.34 -10.86 6.47
C TYR A 35 -14.72 -12.03 7.40
N SER A 36 -14.78 -13.26 6.90
CA SER A 36 -15.21 -14.47 7.63
C SER A 36 -14.06 -15.40 8.02
N SER A 37 -12.83 -14.90 8.00
CA SER A 37 -11.65 -15.70 8.33
C SER A 37 -11.49 -15.93 9.83
N LEU A 38 -11.34 -17.20 10.22
CA LEU A 38 -11.08 -17.55 11.62
C LEU A 38 -9.65 -17.28 12.06
N ASN A 39 -8.71 -17.17 11.11
CA ASN A 39 -7.29 -16.97 11.38
C ASN A 39 -6.79 -15.76 10.59
N GLY A 40 -6.02 -14.91 11.28
CA GLY A 40 -5.31 -13.78 10.72
C GLY A 40 -3.86 -13.77 11.21
N CYS A 41 -2.96 -13.27 10.38
CA CYS A 41 -1.56 -13.05 10.73
C CYS A 41 -1.16 -11.67 10.26
N THR A 42 -0.56 -10.89 11.15
CA THR A 42 -0.01 -9.57 10.82
C THR A 42 1.48 -9.61 11.04
N THR A 43 2.25 -9.03 10.12
CA THR A 43 3.72 -9.06 10.16
C THR A 43 4.33 -7.69 10.04
N ILE A 44 5.48 -7.49 10.68
CA ILE A 44 6.31 -6.30 10.56
C ILE A 44 7.65 -6.73 9.95
N ILE A 45 8.03 -6.08 8.85
CA ILE A 45 9.27 -6.33 8.12
C ILE A 45 10.09 -5.04 8.15
N SER A 46 11.38 -5.14 8.46
CA SER A 46 12.31 -4.03 8.36
C SER A 46 12.51 -3.62 6.90
N ILE A 47 12.41 -2.32 6.60
CA ILE A 47 12.72 -1.80 5.27
C ILE A 47 14.22 -1.92 4.98
N ASP A 48 15.07 -1.63 5.97
CA ASP A 48 16.52 -1.63 5.80
C ASP A 48 17.11 -3.03 5.52
N THR A 49 16.56 -4.07 6.16
CA THR A 49 17.12 -5.44 6.09
C THR A 49 16.25 -6.43 5.31
N GLY A 50 14.99 -6.09 5.02
CA GLY A 50 14.01 -7.02 4.45
C GLY A 50 13.63 -8.17 5.37
N LYS A 51 14.02 -8.14 6.66
CA LYS A 51 13.80 -9.23 7.62
C LYS A 51 12.58 -8.99 8.50
N VAL A 52 11.90 -10.08 8.84
CA VAL A 52 10.73 -10.07 9.76
C VAL A 52 11.20 -9.71 11.18
N LEU A 53 10.65 -8.62 11.71
CA LEU A 53 10.92 -8.09 13.05
C LEU A 53 9.91 -8.60 14.08
N ASP A 54 8.65 -8.75 13.67
CA ASP A 54 7.58 -9.25 14.52
C ASP A 54 6.46 -9.88 13.69
N ALA A 55 5.69 -10.78 14.31
CA ALA A 55 4.45 -11.32 13.77
C ALA A 55 3.44 -11.55 14.89
N GLU A 56 2.17 -11.25 14.63
CA GLU A 56 1.05 -11.53 15.52
C GLU A 56 0.06 -12.43 14.80
N ILE A 57 -0.16 -13.63 15.35
CA ILE A 57 -1.12 -14.60 14.84
C ILE A 57 -2.34 -14.55 15.74
N MET A 58 -3.51 -14.31 15.14
CA MET A 58 -4.80 -14.27 15.83
C MET A 58 -5.72 -15.35 15.29
N SER A 59 -6.39 -16.05 16.19
CA SER A 59 -7.25 -17.18 15.86
C SER A 59 -8.53 -17.14 16.70
N HIS A 60 -9.67 -17.25 16.03
CA HIS A 60 -10.97 -17.64 16.60
C HIS A 60 -11.17 -19.16 16.59
N TYR A 61 -10.23 -19.91 16.02
CA TYR A 61 -10.31 -21.34 15.86
C TYR A 61 -9.49 -22.07 16.93
N CYS A 62 -10.16 -22.93 17.70
CA CYS A 62 -9.49 -23.92 18.51
C CYS A 62 -9.75 -25.34 17.98
N ARG A 63 -8.66 -26.04 17.62
CA ARG A 63 -8.75 -27.44 17.20
C ARG A 63 -9.32 -28.31 18.31
N THR A 64 -8.81 -28.16 19.54
CA THR A 64 -9.22 -28.91 20.72
C THR A 64 -10.70 -28.75 21.01
N CYS A 65 -11.23 -27.51 20.97
CA CYS A 65 -12.66 -27.22 21.18
C CYS A 65 -13.53 -27.83 20.05
N LYS A 66 -13.00 -28.00 18.82
CA LYS A 66 -13.73 -28.59 17.69
C LYS A 66 -13.68 -30.13 17.62
N THR A 67 -12.62 -30.76 18.11
CA THR A 67 -12.50 -32.24 18.12
C THR A 67 -13.14 -32.90 19.34
N ASN A 68 -13.42 -32.15 20.41
CA ASN A 68 -13.95 -32.68 21.67
C ASN A 68 -15.46 -32.43 21.86
N ASP A 69 -16.30 -32.74 20.86
CA ASP A 69 -17.74 -32.95 21.12
C ASP A 69 -17.97 -34.12 22.11
N ASN A 70 -16.95 -34.97 22.34
CA ASN A 70 -16.99 -36.08 23.27
C ASN A 70 -16.10 -35.86 24.51
N VAL A 71 -16.67 -35.23 25.55
CA VAL A 71 -16.57 -35.55 27.01
C VAL A 71 -15.19 -35.70 27.71
N ARG A 72 -14.03 -35.73 27.04
CA ARG A 72 -12.74 -36.08 27.69
C ARG A 72 -11.83 -34.95 28.16
N TYR A 73 -12.17 -33.68 27.93
CA TYR A 73 -11.37 -32.55 28.47
C TYR A 73 -12.19 -31.74 29.47
N LYS A 74 -12.07 -32.11 30.76
CA LYS A 74 -12.78 -31.50 31.90
C LYS A 74 -12.20 -30.16 32.38
N ASN A 75 -11.09 -29.66 31.81
CA ASN A 75 -10.53 -28.35 32.15
C ASN A 75 -10.96 -27.26 31.15
N LYS A 76 -12.27 -27.00 31.03
CA LYS A 76 -12.78 -25.84 30.28
C LYS A 76 -12.45 -24.51 30.96
N GLU A 77 -12.21 -24.51 32.28
CA GLU A 77 -12.07 -23.26 33.06
C GLU A 77 -10.78 -22.48 32.76
N ASN A 78 -9.72 -23.14 32.29
CA ASN A 78 -8.42 -22.50 31.99
C ASN A 78 -8.01 -22.58 30.50
N HIS A 79 -8.93 -22.94 29.60
CA HIS A 79 -8.60 -23.06 28.18
C HIS A 79 -8.98 -21.80 27.40
N GLU A 80 -7.98 -21.08 26.91
CA GLU A 80 -8.17 -19.96 25.98
C GLU A 80 -8.41 -20.51 24.56
N CYS A 81 -9.67 -20.72 24.14
CA CYS A 81 -9.99 -21.18 22.77
C CYS A 81 -9.63 -20.13 21.69
N SER A 82 -9.37 -18.87 22.06
CA SER A 82 -9.16 -17.76 21.13
C SER A 82 -8.27 -16.70 21.77
N ASN A 83 -7.21 -16.27 21.09
CA ASN A 83 -6.31 -15.22 21.56
C ASN A 83 -6.71 -13.80 21.07
N TYR A 84 -7.89 -13.71 20.47
CA TYR A 84 -8.48 -12.48 19.95
C TYR A 84 -10.01 -12.51 20.04
N VAL A 85 -10.60 -11.38 20.40
CA VAL A 85 -12.05 -11.16 20.44
C VAL A 85 -12.35 -9.94 19.57
N GLY A 86 -13.21 -10.11 18.57
CA GLY A 86 -13.55 -9.07 17.61
C GLY A 86 -13.82 -9.62 16.22
N SER A 87 -13.94 -8.73 15.23
CA SER A 87 -14.13 -9.14 13.84
C SER A 87 -12.81 -9.52 13.17
N SER A 88 -12.86 -10.41 12.18
CA SER A 88 -11.69 -10.83 11.40
C SER A 88 -10.99 -9.64 10.72
N GLY A 89 -11.76 -8.67 10.22
CA GLY A 89 -11.21 -7.46 9.60
C GLY A 89 -10.47 -6.53 10.56
N ASN A 90 -10.71 -6.67 11.87
CA ASN A 90 -10.03 -5.90 12.90
C ASN A 90 -8.83 -6.63 13.52
N MET A 91 -8.55 -7.86 13.09
CA MET A 91 -7.33 -8.57 13.48
C MET A 91 -6.08 -7.80 13.06
N GLU A 92 -6.01 -7.28 11.82
CA GLU A 92 -4.83 -6.55 11.37
C GLU A 92 -4.54 -5.33 12.25
N PRO A 93 -5.47 -4.37 12.48
CA PRO A 93 -5.23 -3.25 13.38
C PRO A 93 -4.75 -3.64 14.78
N VAL A 94 -5.37 -4.66 15.39
CA VAL A 94 -4.98 -5.15 16.72
C VAL A 94 -3.59 -5.78 16.69
N GLY A 95 -3.27 -6.53 15.64
CA GLY A 95 -1.94 -7.11 15.44
C GLY A 95 -0.87 -6.04 15.30
N VAL A 96 -1.13 -5.01 14.50
CA VAL A 96 -0.24 -3.85 14.35
C VAL A 96 -0.01 -3.19 15.71
N TYR A 97 -1.07 -2.87 16.46
CA TYR A 97 -0.96 -2.28 17.78
C TYR A 97 -0.09 -3.12 18.73
N ARG A 98 -0.39 -4.42 18.88
CA ARG A 98 0.34 -5.33 19.78
C ARG A 98 1.83 -5.40 19.46
N MET A 99 2.17 -5.46 18.17
CA MET A 99 3.57 -5.52 17.73
C MET A 99 4.31 -4.19 17.94
N PHE A 100 3.66 -3.04 17.73
CA PHE A 100 4.25 -1.74 18.01
C PHE A 100 4.44 -1.52 19.51
N GLU A 101 3.45 -1.87 20.34
CA GLU A 101 3.50 -1.71 21.80
C GLU A 101 4.68 -2.47 22.40
N ARG A 102 4.90 -3.72 21.98
CA ARG A 102 5.98 -4.57 22.52
C ARG A 102 7.35 -4.33 21.88
N SER A 103 7.45 -3.51 20.83
CA SER A 103 8.68 -3.30 20.05
C SER A 103 9.85 -2.77 20.88
N LYS A 104 9.64 -1.70 21.66
CA LYS A 104 10.67 -1.06 22.49
C LYS A 104 11.21 -2.03 23.53
N ARG A 105 10.32 -2.80 24.17
CA ARG A 105 10.67 -3.76 25.22
C ARG A 105 11.39 -4.98 24.66
N LEU A 106 10.84 -5.63 23.63
CA LEU A 106 11.30 -6.92 23.13
C LEU A 106 12.40 -6.82 22.07
N ARG A 107 12.47 -5.71 21.33
CA ARG A 107 13.39 -5.55 20.20
C ARG A 107 14.36 -4.38 20.36
N LYS A 108 14.14 -3.49 21.34
CA LYS A 108 14.85 -2.19 21.46
C LYS A 108 14.73 -1.36 20.17
N LEU A 109 13.58 -1.48 19.49
CA LEU A 109 13.26 -0.75 18.28
C LEU A 109 12.05 0.15 18.51
N GLN A 110 12.01 1.26 17.80
CA GLN A 110 10.88 2.17 17.68
C GLN A 110 10.56 2.33 16.20
N TYR A 111 9.36 1.97 15.79
CA TYR A 111 8.97 2.03 14.38
C TYR A 111 8.48 3.45 14.05
N ARG A 112 9.31 4.27 13.40
CA ARG A 112 8.98 5.68 13.10
C ARG A 112 8.32 5.86 11.74
N GLN A 113 8.63 5.01 10.78
CA GLN A 113 8.01 5.06 9.45
C GLN A 113 7.23 3.78 9.21
N TYR A 114 5.95 3.94 8.88
CA TYR A 114 5.00 2.88 8.58
C TYR A 114 4.75 2.83 7.08
N TYR A 115 5.19 1.76 6.43
CA TYR A 115 4.84 1.46 5.04
C TYR A 115 3.69 0.45 5.04
N GLY A 116 2.57 0.83 4.45
CA GLY A 116 1.42 -0.06 4.31
C GLY A 116 0.43 0.44 3.28
N ASP A 117 -0.75 -0.16 3.28
CA ASP A 117 -1.82 0.17 2.35
C ASP A 117 -2.36 1.60 2.58
N GLY A 118 -2.86 2.23 1.51
CA GLY A 118 -3.31 3.62 1.51
C GLY A 118 -4.46 3.91 2.49
N ASP A 119 -5.35 2.95 2.71
CA ASP A 119 -6.38 2.97 3.77
C ASP A 119 -6.06 1.88 4.79
N SER A 120 -5.31 2.23 5.84
CA SER A 120 -4.83 1.27 6.83
C SER A 120 -5.34 1.67 8.21
N LYS A 121 -6.41 1.01 8.66
CA LYS A 121 -6.91 1.14 10.04
C LYS A 121 -5.80 0.87 11.07
N GLY A 122 -4.86 -0.03 10.75
CA GLY A 122 -3.71 -0.31 11.60
C GLY A 122 -2.77 0.89 11.81
N PHE A 123 -2.63 1.81 10.85
CA PHE A 123 -1.84 3.03 11.06
C PHE A 123 -2.51 3.95 12.08
N GLU A 124 -3.83 4.11 12.03
CA GLU A 124 -4.57 4.97 12.97
C GLU A 124 -4.39 4.51 14.42
N GLU A 125 -4.28 3.20 14.66
CA GLU A 125 -4.00 2.63 15.98
C GLU A 125 -2.60 2.97 16.51
N VAL A 126 -1.62 3.21 15.63
CA VAL A 126 -0.21 3.34 16.04
C VAL A 126 0.41 4.71 15.79
N LYS A 127 -0.28 5.63 15.10
CA LYS A 127 0.23 6.99 14.79
C LYS A 127 0.80 7.72 16.01
N ASN A 128 0.18 7.49 17.18
CA ASN A 128 0.52 8.15 18.44
C ASN A 128 1.17 7.22 19.49
N ILE A 129 1.53 5.97 19.13
CA ILE A 129 1.89 4.96 20.12
C ILE A 129 3.19 5.25 20.89
N TYR A 130 4.09 6.06 20.32
CA TYR A 130 5.32 6.50 20.99
C TYR A 130 5.30 7.98 21.38
N GLY A 131 4.13 8.63 21.34
CA GLY A 131 3.94 10.08 21.50
C GLY A 131 3.18 10.69 20.33
N ASN A 132 2.80 11.97 20.45
CA ASN A 132 2.00 12.65 19.43
C ASN A 132 2.70 12.67 18.06
N ASN A 133 2.00 12.18 17.01
CA ASN A 133 2.50 12.03 15.65
C ASN A 133 3.87 11.33 15.56
N SER A 134 4.08 10.33 16.41
CA SER A 134 5.36 9.62 16.52
C SER A 134 5.68 8.70 15.35
N VAL A 135 4.65 8.29 14.58
CA VAL A 135 4.76 7.40 13.43
C VAL A 135 4.28 8.11 12.19
N GLU A 136 5.15 8.18 11.18
CA GLU A 136 4.88 8.73 9.86
C GLU A 136 4.38 7.63 8.92
N LYS A 137 3.25 7.86 8.24
CA LYS A 137 2.76 6.95 7.21
C LYS A 137 3.45 7.26 5.88
N LEU A 138 4.05 6.24 5.28
CA LEU A 138 4.63 6.27 3.95
C LEU A 138 3.96 5.24 3.05
N GLU A 139 4.04 5.46 1.75
CA GLU A 139 3.41 4.59 0.76
C GLU A 139 4.44 3.98 -0.16
N CYS A 140 4.21 2.72 -0.54
CA CYS A 140 5.07 2.07 -1.51
C CYS A 140 4.70 2.51 -2.93
N ILE A 141 5.68 2.41 -3.85
CA ILE A 141 5.49 2.72 -5.27
C ILE A 141 4.31 1.95 -5.85
N GLY A 142 4.10 0.70 -5.44
CA GLY A 142 2.96 -0.12 -5.86
C GLY A 142 1.61 0.49 -5.46
N HIS A 143 1.49 1.09 -4.28
CA HIS A 143 0.28 1.79 -3.85
C HIS A 143 0.04 3.07 -4.63
N VAL A 144 1.10 3.85 -4.89
CA VAL A 144 1.01 5.04 -5.74
C VAL A 144 0.55 4.65 -7.16
N GLN A 145 1.09 3.56 -7.71
CA GLN A 145 0.65 3.00 -8.99
C GLN A 145 -0.84 2.64 -8.99
N LYS A 146 -1.33 1.89 -8.00
CA LYS A 146 -2.76 1.52 -7.88
C LYS A 146 -3.67 2.75 -7.74
N ARG A 147 -3.21 3.81 -7.07
CA ARG A 147 -3.95 5.08 -6.95
C ARG A 147 -4.10 5.75 -8.31
N VAL A 148 -3.01 5.85 -9.07
CA VAL A 148 -3.03 6.41 -10.44
C VAL A 148 -4.02 5.64 -11.31
N GLU A 149 -3.96 4.31 -11.29
CA GLU A 149 -4.90 3.44 -12.01
C GLU A 149 -6.37 3.70 -11.60
N SER A 150 -6.63 3.83 -10.31
CA SER A 150 -7.97 4.07 -9.79
C SER A 150 -8.52 5.44 -10.22
N ARG A 151 -7.69 6.48 -10.22
CA ARG A 151 -8.04 7.82 -10.74
C ARG A 151 -8.32 7.76 -12.25
N LEU A 152 -7.49 7.05 -13.02
CA LEU A 152 -7.68 6.86 -14.46
C LEU A 152 -8.96 6.10 -14.79
N ARG A 153 -9.30 5.05 -14.03
CA ARG A 153 -10.57 4.32 -14.19
C ARG A 153 -11.79 5.20 -13.92
N LYS A 154 -11.74 6.05 -12.88
CA LYS A 154 -12.79 7.03 -12.59
C LYS A 154 -12.93 8.04 -13.73
N LEU A 155 -11.81 8.58 -14.22
CA LEU A 155 -11.80 9.50 -15.35
C LEU A 155 -12.40 8.86 -16.61
N LYS A 156 -12.00 7.62 -16.93
CA LYS A 156 -12.56 6.84 -18.05
C LYS A 156 -14.07 6.65 -17.97
N LYS A 157 -14.62 6.50 -16.76
CA LYS A 157 -16.06 6.35 -16.55
C LYS A 157 -16.81 7.66 -16.78
N ASN A 158 -16.21 8.79 -16.40
CA ASN A 158 -16.85 10.10 -16.46
C ASN A 158 -16.69 10.79 -17.82
N GLU A 159 -15.60 10.51 -18.54
CA GLU A 159 -15.28 11.11 -19.83
C GLU A 159 -15.56 10.15 -21.00
N LYS A 160 -16.57 10.49 -21.82
CA LYS A 160 -16.91 9.72 -23.03
C LYS A 160 -15.75 9.77 -24.03
N GLY A 161 -15.38 8.62 -24.61
CA GLY A 161 -14.28 8.51 -25.57
C GLY A 161 -12.90 8.17 -24.97
N LEU A 162 -12.79 7.99 -23.66
CA LEU A 162 -11.59 7.42 -23.02
C LEU A 162 -11.57 5.87 -23.01
N GLY A 163 -12.71 5.22 -23.25
CA GLY A 163 -12.80 3.78 -23.38
C GLY A 163 -12.66 3.32 -24.83
N GLY A 164 -11.47 2.84 -25.20
CA GLY A 164 -11.20 2.21 -26.50
C GLY A 164 -10.37 0.93 -26.36
N LYS A 165 -10.26 0.15 -27.45
CA LYS A 165 -9.34 -1.00 -27.56
C LYS A 165 -7.90 -0.49 -27.39
N GLY A 166 -7.15 -1.04 -26.44
CA GLY A 166 -5.73 -0.69 -26.25
C GLY A 166 -5.22 -0.62 -24.81
N LYS A 167 -6.09 -0.70 -23.79
CA LYS A 167 -5.72 -0.75 -22.36
C LYS A 167 -4.73 0.36 -21.93
N LEU A 168 -4.84 1.56 -22.52
CA LEU A 168 -3.91 2.67 -22.27
C LEU A 168 -3.85 3.07 -20.79
N THR A 169 -4.99 2.96 -20.08
CA THR A 169 -5.10 3.17 -18.63
C THR A 169 -4.22 2.21 -17.83
N ASP A 170 -4.13 0.95 -18.27
CA ASP A 170 -3.40 -0.11 -17.57
C ASP A 170 -1.89 0.02 -17.86
N LYS A 171 -1.53 0.48 -19.06
CA LYS A 171 -0.13 0.75 -19.44
C LYS A 171 0.45 1.96 -18.71
N LEU A 172 -0.34 3.00 -18.48
CA LEU A 172 0.12 4.23 -17.83
C LEU A 172 0.50 4.01 -16.36
N GLN A 173 -0.21 3.15 -15.63
CA GLN A 173 0.19 2.72 -14.29
C GLN A 173 1.59 2.09 -14.29
N ASN A 174 1.88 1.24 -15.28
CA ASN A 174 3.18 0.58 -15.39
C ASN A 174 4.28 1.60 -15.72
N TYR A 175 4.05 2.51 -16.67
CA TYR A 175 5.00 3.56 -17.00
C TYR A 175 5.28 4.48 -15.83
N TYR A 176 4.25 4.84 -15.06
CA TYR A 176 4.41 5.63 -13.84
C TYR A 176 5.34 4.95 -12.83
N GLY A 177 5.15 3.65 -12.59
CA GLY A 177 6.04 2.90 -11.70
C GLY A 177 7.45 2.72 -12.24
N ILE A 178 7.62 2.54 -13.56
CA ILE A 178 8.93 2.46 -14.21
C ILE A 178 9.66 3.80 -14.08
N ALA A 179 9.00 4.93 -14.32
CA ALA A 179 9.57 6.26 -14.18
C ALA A 179 10.08 6.51 -12.75
N ILE A 180 9.35 6.09 -11.72
CA ILE A 180 9.81 6.22 -10.34
C ILE A 180 11.00 5.29 -10.06
N ARG A 181 10.90 4.00 -10.42
CA ARG A 181 11.94 3.00 -10.14
C ARG A 181 13.24 3.26 -10.89
N SER A 182 13.18 3.87 -12.08
CA SER A 182 14.37 4.15 -12.90
C SER A 182 15.12 5.41 -12.46
N ASN A 183 14.51 6.25 -11.62
CA ASN A 183 15.06 7.54 -11.20
C ASN A 183 15.13 7.65 -9.66
N VAL A 184 15.39 6.53 -8.97
CA VAL A 184 15.51 6.52 -7.50
C VAL A 184 16.70 7.40 -7.07
N GLY A 185 16.46 8.32 -6.15
CA GLY A 185 17.47 9.26 -5.66
C GLY A 185 17.60 10.54 -6.50
N ASN A 186 16.93 10.65 -7.66
CA ASN A 186 16.89 11.86 -8.47
C ASN A 186 15.45 12.37 -8.64
N LEU A 187 15.05 13.32 -7.79
CA LEU A 187 13.68 13.87 -7.81
C LEU A 187 13.36 14.59 -9.12
N VAL A 188 14.33 15.31 -9.69
CA VAL A 188 14.13 16.09 -10.91
C VAL A 188 13.89 15.17 -12.10
N GLU A 189 14.77 14.18 -12.31
CA GLU A 189 14.61 13.21 -13.39
C GLU A 189 13.34 12.36 -13.20
N MET A 190 13.00 12.01 -11.97
CA MET A 190 11.75 11.31 -11.66
C MET A 190 10.52 12.12 -12.10
N GLN A 191 10.47 13.41 -11.76
CA GLN A 191 9.39 14.30 -12.19
C GLN A 191 9.34 14.40 -13.71
N SER A 192 10.49 14.61 -14.36
CA SER A 192 10.58 14.68 -15.83
C SER A 192 10.11 13.39 -16.50
N ALA A 193 10.52 12.22 -16.01
CA ALA A 193 10.14 10.92 -16.55
C ALA A 193 8.65 10.61 -16.35
N VAL A 194 8.09 10.99 -15.19
CA VAL A 194 6.64 10.86 -14.93
C VAL A 194 5.85 11.73 -15.91
N ILE A 195 6.24 12.99 -16.10
CA ILE A 195 5.61 13.90 -17.05
C ILE A 195 5.70 13.35 -18.48
N ALA A 196 6.88 12.86 -18.88
CA ALA A 196 7.08 12.24 -20.19
C ALA A 196 6.17 11.01 -20.40
N ALA A 197 6.01 10.17 -19.39
CA ALA A 197 5.11 9.01 -19.45
C ALA A 197 3.64 9.42 -19.71
N PHE A 198 3.18 10.51 -19.09
CA PHE A 198 1.85 11.06 -19.36
C PHE A 198 1.73 11.60 -20.80
N PHE A 199 2.74 12.31 -21.29
CA PHE A 199 2.74 12.84 -22.66
C PHE A 199 2.73 11.72 -23.72
N ILE A 200 3.57 10.69 -23.56
CA ILE A 200 3.61 9.55 -24.48
C ILE A 200 2.25 8.85 -24.50
N ALA A 201 1.60 8.67 -23.34
CA ALA A 201 0.26 8.08 -23.30
C ALA A 201 -0.77 8.95 -24.04
N ALA A 202 -0.71 10.27 -23.89
CA ALA A 202 -1.58 11.20 -24.63
C ALA A 202 -1.35 11.13 -26.16
N LEU A 203 -0.09 11.09 -26.59
CA LEU A 203 0.30 11.05 -28.01
C LEU A 203 -0.06 9.73 -28.71
N VAL A 204 0.09 8.60 -28.01
CA VAL A 204 -0.36 7.29 -28.53
C VAL A 204 -1.87 7.30 -28.78
N LYS A 205 -2.62 8.01 -27.95
CA LYS A 205 -4.06 8.17 -28.16
C LYS A 205 -4.37 9.06 -29.35
N THR A 206 -3.71 10.21 -29.49
CA THR A 206 -3.92 11.09 -30.66
C THR A 206 -3.55 10.40 -31.96
N LYS A 207 -2.50 9.57 -32.00
CA LYS A 207 -2.16 8.78 -33.19
C LYS A 207 -3.28 7.80 -33.56
N SER A 208 -3.79 7.04 -32.59
CA SER A 208 -4.96 6.16 -32.83
C SER A 208 -6.22 6.92 -33.25
N CYS A 209 -6.40 8.16 -32.78
CA CYS A 209 -7.52 9.01 -33.19
C CYS A 209 -7.31 9.58 -34.61
N ILE A 210 -6.08 9.90 -35.00
CA ILE A 210 -5.73 10.38 -36.34
C ILE A 210 -5.90 9.23 -37.36
N ASP A 211 -5.41 8.04 -37.05
CA ASP A 211 -5.53 6.86 -37.92
C ASP A 211 -7.01 6.48 -38.15
N ASN A 212 -7.86 6.62 -37.13
CA ASN A 212 -9.31 6.42 -37.26
C ASN A 212 -10.04 7.61 -37.92
N ALA A 213 -9.57 8.84 -37.74
CA ALA A 213 -10.15 10.05 -38.36
C ALA A 213 -9.81 10.17 -39.85
N GLN A 214 -8.70 9.58 -40.31
CA GLN A 214 -8.39 9.47 -41.74
C GLN A 214 -9.36 8.57 -42.51
N GLN A 215 -10.19 7.77 -41.82
CA GLN A 215 -11.27 7.00 -42.42
C GLN A 215 -12.63 7.74 -42.43
N ASP A 216 -12.78 8.88 -41.75
CA ASP A 216 -14.07 9.57 -41.60
C ASP A 216 -13.91 11.10 -41.49
N GLN A 217 -14.24 11.83 -42.57
CA GLN A 217 -13.93 13.27 -42.75
C GLN A 217 -14.59 14.22 -41.72
N THR A 218 -15.58 13.77 -40.95
CA THR A 218 -16.26 14.58 -39.91
C THR A 218 -15.48 14.67 -38.59
N ALA A 219 -14.44 13.85 -38.39
CA ALA A 219 -13.70 13.76 -37.12
C ALA A 219 -12.66 14.88 -36.87
N CYS A 220 -12.28 15.63 -37.91
CA CYS A 220 -11.20 16.64 -37.84
C CYS A 220 -11.54 17.84 -36.92
N ALA A 221 -12.81 18.26 -36.86
CA ALA A 221 -13.25 19.34 -35.97
C ALA A 221 -13.26 18.94 -34.48
N ASN A 222 -13.51 17.66 -34.19
CA ASN A 222 -13.48 17.12 -32.83
C ASN A 222 -12.05 16.91 -32.30
N SER A 223 -11.07 16.64 -33.18
CA SER A 223 -9.67 16.42 -32.76
C SER A 223 -9.00 17.71 -32.25
N ARG A 224 -9.27 18.87 -32.87
CA ARG A 224 -8.81 20.18 -32.36
C ARG A 224 -9.42 20.52 -31.00
N ARG A 225 -10.70 20.19 -30.80
CA ARG A 225 -11.39 20.35 -29.50
C ARG A 225 -10.83 19.41 -28.43
N GLN A 226 -10.48 18.17 -28.78
CA GLN A 226 -9.86 17.19 -27.87
C GLN A 226 -8.41 17.54 -27.50
N ASN A 227 -7.62 18.13 -28.42
CA ASN A 227 -6.29 18.63 -28.11
C ASN A 227 -6.33 19.83 -27.15
N LEU A 228 -7.27 20.78 -27.33
CA LEU A 228 -7.48 21.86 -26.35
C LEU A 228 -7.97 21.33 -24.99
N LEU A 229 -8.86 20.33 -24.97
CA LEU A 229 -9.30 19.68 -23.74
C LEU A 229 -8.16 18.90 -23.06
N GLY A 230 -7.27 18.27 -23.83
CA GLY A 230 -6.08 17.57 -23.33
C GLY A 230 -5.06 18.50 -22.70
N LEU A 231 -4.79 19.66 -23.33
CA LEU A 231 -3.96 20.71 -22.73
C LEU A 231 -4.60 21.33 -21.48
N ASN A 232 -5.92 21.55 -21.48
CA ASN A 232 -6.64 22.05 -20.30
C ASN A 232 -6.77 21.03 -19.16
N LEU A 233 -6.81 19.72 -19.47
CA LEU A 233 -6.71 18.67 -18.46
C LEU A 233 -5.30 18.62 -17.87
N LEU A 234 -4.27 18.80 -18.69
CA LEU A 234 -2.87 18.80 -18.26
C LEU A 234 -2.56 19.97 -17.33
N THR A 235 -3.04 21.18 -17.64
CA THR A 235 -2.88 22.34 -16.75
C THR A 235 -3.61 22.14 -15.43
N ASN A 236 -4.84 21.61 -15.45
CA ASN A 236 -5.60 21.31 -14.23
C ASN A 236 -4.98 20.16 -13.41
N LEU A 237 -4.44 19.12 -14.04
CA LEU A 237 -3.74 18.02 -13.34
C LEU A 237 -2.38 18.45 -12.79
N GLN A 238 -1.64 19.32 -13.49
CA GLN A 238 -0.41 19.94 -12.96
C GLN A 238 -0.72 20.80 -11.73
N LEU A 239 -1.78 21.64 -11.79
CA LEU A 239 -2.22 22.44 -10.65
C LEU A 239 -2.66 21.58 -9.45
N TYR A 240 -3.39 20.48 -9.69
CA TYR A 240 -3.89 19.60 -8.63
C TYR A 240 -2.83 18.69 -7.99
N LEU A 241 -1.70 18.44 -8.68
CA LEU A 241 -0.59 17.62 -8.16
C LEU A 241 0.53 18.46 -7.54
N ILE A 242 0.56 19.77 -7.80
CA ILE A 242 1.53 20.71 -7.20
C ILE A 242 0.97 21.33 -5.90
N LEU A 243 -0.37 21.37 -5.73
CA LEU A 243 -1.04 22.00 -4.58
C LEU A 243 -1.61 21.00 -3.53
N SER A 244 -1.21 19.72 -3.54
CA SER A 244 -1.71 18.69 -2.61
C SER A 244 -0.64 17.67 -2.26
#